data_AF-A0A450XNV7-F1
#
_entry.id   AF-A0A450XNV7-F1
#
_cell.length_a   1.000
_cell.length_b   1.000
_cell.length_c   1.000
_cell.angle_alpha   90.00
_cell.angle_beta   90.00
_cell.angle_gamma   90.00
#
_symmetry.space_group_name_H-M   'P 1'
#
loop_
_entity.id
_entity.type
_entity.pdbx_description
1 polymer ?
#
loop_
_entity_poly.entity_id
_entity_poly.type
_entity_poly.pdbx_seq_one_letter_code
_entity_poly.pdbx_strand_id
1 'polypeptide(L)'
;MKNIVPFPLRFDFDSREEVFVEVEHPKSHLTMGQYENCRIPVSAPLTPYHFIGFILRNFYNTAYRKYSTELSAFTHCFETSIIAHEMDLLYVRVPS
;
A
#
# COMPACT_ATOMS: atom_id res chain seq x y z
N MET A 1 -26.80 -10.29 10.72
CA MET A 1 -25.69 -9.33 10.68
C MET A 1 -24.49 -10.08 10.12
N LYS A 2 -23.80 -9.59 9.08
CA LYS A 2 -22.56 -10.25 8.64
C LYS A 2 -21.51 -9.99 9.72
N ASN A 3 -20.87 -11.03 10.24
CA ASN A 3 -19.75 -10.92 11.18
C ASN A 3 -18.52 -10.44 10.39
N ILE A 4 -18.48 -9.15 10.07
CA ILE A 4 -17.35 -8.52 9.40
C ILE A 4 -16.40 -8.07 10.52
N VAL A 5 -15.24 -8.71 10.60
CA VAL A 5 -14.17 -8.28 11.50
C VAL A 5 -13.48 -7.07 10.87
N PRO A 6 -13.46 -5.91 11.52
CA PRO A 6 -12.69 -4.77 11.04
C PRO A 6 -11.20 -5.15 11.02
N PHE A 7 -10.56 -4.98 9.86
CA PHE A 7 -9.15 -5.30 9.67
C PHE A 7 -8.43 -4.10 9.05
N PRO A 8 -7.58 -3.38 9.80
CA PRO A 8 -6.90 -2.21 9.26
C PRO A 8 -5.81 -2.62 8.26
N LEU A 9 -5.74 -1.88 7.17
CA LEU A 9 -4.67 -1.95 6.18
C LEU A 9 -4.06 -0.56 6.08
N ARG A 10 -2.74 -0.47 6.18
CA ARG A 10 -2.01 0.80 6.11
C ARG A 10 -0.79 0.67 5.23
N PHE A 11 -0.60 1.63 4.34
CA PHE A 11 0.64 1.81 3.59
C PHE A 11 1.40 2.95 4.25
N ASP A 12 2.57 2.65 4.78
CA ASP A 12 3.42 3.57 5.51
C ASP A 12 4.64 3.93 4.66
N PHE A 13 5.09 5.18 4.74
CA PHE A 13 6.32 5.63 4.10
C PHE A 13 7.14 6.52 5.03
N ASP A 14 8.41 6.16 5.21
CA ASP A 14 9.39 6.93 5.97
C ASP A 14 10.80 6.65 5.42
N SER A 15 11.35 7.63 4.70
CA SER A 15 12.68 7.51 4.07
C SER A 15 13.80 8.12 4.90
N ARG A 16 13.54 8.47 6.17
CA ARG A 16 14.58 8.98 7.06
C ARG A 16 15.58 7.88 7.37
N GLU A 17 16.86 8.17 7.22
CA GLU A 17 17.93 7.18 7.34
C GLU A 17 18.04 6.59 8.76
N GLU A 18 17.62 7.34 9.79
CA GLU A 18 17.55 6.85 11.18
C GLU A 18 16.39 5.90 11.47
N VAL A 19 15.39 5.83 10.59
CA VAL A 19 14.20 4.96 10.73
C VAL A 19 14.32 3.72 9.87
N PHE A 20 14.92 3.86 8.68
CA PHE A 20 15.10 2.75 7.76
C PHE A 20 16.02 1.68 8.35
N VAL A 21 15.51 0.46 8.38
CA VAL A 21 16.30 -0.73 8.68
C VAL A 21 15.97 -1.72 7.57
N GLU A 22 16.99 -2.15 6.84
CA GLU A 22 16.86 -3.11 5.75
C GLU A 22 16.05 -4.33 6.22
N VAL A 23 15.00 -4.66 5.48
CA VAL A 23 14.04 -5.76 5.75
C VAL A 23 13.17 -5.56 7.00
N GLU A 24 13.70 -5.05 8.11
CA GLU A 24 12.96 -4.91 9.38
C GLU A 24 12.02 -3.70 9.42
N HIS A 25 12.43 -2.60 8.78
CA HIS A 25 11.66 -1.38 8.64
C HIS A 25 11.88 -0.75 7.25
N PRO A 26 11.31 -1.35 6.18
CA PRO A 26 11.42 -0.83 4.82
C PRO A 26 10.93 0.61 4.70
N LYS A 27 11.53 1.39 3.80
CA LYS A 27 11.16 2.80 3.54
C LYS A 27 9.68 2.93 3.19
N SER A 28 9.13 1.97 2.44
CA SER A 28 7.70 1.83 2.17
C SER A 28 7.25 0.44 2.56
N HIS A 29 6.21 0.32 3.39
CA HIS A 29 5.71 -0.98 3.84
C HIS A 29 4.19 -1.03 4.03
N LEU A 30 3.62 -2.21 3.87
CA LEU A 30 2.23 -2.54 4.17
C LEU A 30 2.15 -3.14 5.57
N THR A 31 1.35 -2.49 6.42
CA THR A 31 0.94 -3.00 7.72
C THR A 31 -0.47 -3.57 7.61
N MET A 32 -0.64 -4.81 8.09
CA MET A 32 -1.93 -5.50 8.12
C MET A 32 -2.30 -5.80 9.57
N GLY A 33 -3.44 -5.27 10.04
CA GLY A 33 -3.79 -5.32 11.45
C GLY A 33 -3.05 -4.26 12.27
N GLN A 34 -2.97 -4.48 13.58
CA GLN A 34 -2.17 -3.70 14.52
C GLN A 34 -1.13 -4.60 15.19
N TYR A 35 -0.61 -5.57 14.43
CA TYR A 35 0.42 -6.48 14.91
C TYR A 35 1.77 -5.78 14.90
N GLU A 36 2.51 -5.94 15.99
CA GLU A 36 3.88 -5.49 16.08
C GLU A 36 4.73 -6.18 15.00
N ASN A 37 5.60 -5.40 14.34
CA ASN A 37 6.52 -5.86 13.30
C ASN A 37 5.89 -6.46 12.03
N CYS A 38 4.59 -6.29 11.81
CA CYS A 38 3.98 -6.60 10.51
C CYS A 38 4.30 -5.50 9.49
N ARG A 39 5.48 -5.58 8.86
CA ARG A 39 5.95 -4.64 7.84
C ARG A 39 6.34 -5.40 6.58
N ILE A 40 5.39 -5.55 5.66
CA ILE A 40 5.64 -6.20 4.38
C ILE A 40 6.22 -5.15 3.42
N PRO A 41 7.40 -5.35 2.81
CA PRO A 41 8.00 -4.35 1.93
C PRO A 41 7.07 -3.99 0.76
N VAL A 42 7.09 -2.72 0.35
CA VAL A 42 6.33 -2.20 -0.79
C VAL A 42 7.31 -1.54 -1.76
N SER A 43 7.13 -1.76 -3.06
CA SER A 43 8.09 -1.33 -4.07
C SER A 43 8.37 0.19 -4.09
N ALA A 44 7.36 0.99 -3.75
CA ALA A 44 7.40 2.45 -3.71
C ALA A 44 6.31 2.97 -2.76
N PRO A 45 6.32 4.26 -2.38
CA PRO A 45 5.18 4.87 -1.70
C PRO A 45 3.91 4.81 -2.56
N LEU A 46 2.74 4.74 -1.93
CA LEU A 46 1.46 4.70 -2.63
C LEU A 46 0.85 6.11 -2.70
N THR A 47 0.42 6.55 -3.88
CA THR A 47 -0.32 7.81 -3.99
C THR A 47 -1.74 7.66 -3.44
N PRO A 48 -2.37 8.75 -2.96
CA PRO A 48 -3.78 8.72 -2.55
C PRO A 48 -4.71 8.19 -3.64
N TYR A 49 -4.44 8.51 -4.92
CA TYR A 49 -5.21 8.01 -6.05
C TYR A 49 -5.15 6.48 -6.15
N HIS A 50 -3.95 5.90 -6.10
CA HIS A 50 -3.79 4.45 -6.16
C HIS A 50 -4.41 3.75 -4.94
N PHE A 51 -4.28 4.33 -3.74
CA PHE A 51 -4.89 3.80 -2.54
C PHE A 51 -6.43 3.80 -2.61
N ILE A 52 -7.04 4.94 -2.98
CA ILE A 52 -8.49 5.03 -3.14
C ILE A 52 -8.97 4.09 -4.24
N GLY A 53 -8.24 3.99 -5.35
CA GLY A 53 -8.53 3.04 -6.43
C GLY A 53 -8.52 1.59 -5.95
N PHE A 54 -7.54 1.20 -5.12
CA PHE A 54 -7.48 -0.10 -4.46
C PHE A 54 -8.71 -0.34 -3.56
N ILE A 55 -9.07 0.63 -2.72
CA ILE A 55 -10.23 0.51 -1.82
C ILE A 55 -11.53 0.36 -2.61
N LEU A 56 -11.78 1.24 -3.58
CA LEU A 56 -13.01 1.23 -4.36
C LEU A 56 -13.13 -0.06 -5.17
N ARG A 57 -12.06 -0.48 -5.85
CA ARG A 57 -12.08 -1.66 -6.72
C ARG A 57 -12.35 -2.95 -5.94
N ASN A 58 -11.76 -3.10 -4.75
CA ASN A 58 -11.76 -4.38 -4.03
C ASN A 58 -12.84 -4.45 -2.94
N PHE A 59 -13.16 -3.34 -2.27
CA PHE A 59 -14.10 -3.33 -1.13
C PHE A 59 -15.44 -2.69 -1.48
N TYR A 60 -15.48 -1.78 -2.46
CA TYR A 60 -16.70 -1.10 -2.92
C TYR A 60 -16.96 -1.34 -4.41
N ASN A 61 -16.75 -2.58 -4.87
CA ASN A 61 -16.74 -2.91 -6.29
C ASN A 61 -18.00 -2.46 -7.05
N THR A 62 -19.18 -2.56 -6.44
CA THR A 62 -20.44 -2.10 -7.05
C THR A 62 -20.43 -0.59 -7.32
N ALA A 63 -19.95 0.22 -6.36
CA ALA A 63 -19.82 1.66 -6.54
C ALA A 63 -18.72 1.98 -7.57
N TYR A 64 -17.58 1.27 -7.50
CA TYR A 64 -16.49 1.40 -8.46
C TYR A 64 -16.99 1.20 -9.90
N ARG A 65 -17.69 0.09 -10.18
CA ARG A 65 -18.20 -0.22 -11.53
C ARG A 65 -19.20 0.82 -12.06
N LYS A 66 -19.88 1.55 -11.18
CA LYS A 66 -20.89 2.54 -11.56
C LYS A 66 -20.30 3.93 -11.78
N TYR A 67 -19.30 4.31 -10.97
CA TYR A 67 -18.85 5.71 -10.88
C TYR A 67 -17.37 5.91 -11.24
N SER A 68 -16.60 4.86 -11.55
CA SER A 68 -15.15 4.99 -11.76
C SER A 68 -14.76 5.94 -12.89
N THR A 69 -15.63 6.10 -13.90
CA THR A 69 -15.39 7.00 -15.05
C THR A 69 -15.62 8.47 -14.70
N GLU A 70 -16.30 8.77 -13.60
CA GLU A 70 -16.54 10.13 -13.11
C GLU A 70 -15.41 10.63 -12.21
N LEU A 71 -14.54 9.73 -11.73
CA LEU A 71 -13.40 10.08 -10.89
C LEU A 71 -12.25 10.63 -11.75
N SER A 72 -11.65 11.73 -11.32
CA SER A 72 -10.45 12.27 -11.95
C SER A 72 -9.31 11.26 -11.89
N ALA A 73 -8.71 10.98 -13.04
CA ALA A 73 -7.55 10.10 -13.13
C ALA A 73 -6.27 10.85 -12.73
N PHE A 74 -5.43 10.20 -11.92
CA PHE A 74 -4.11 10.71 -11.56
C PHE A 74 -3.07 9.60 -11.66
N THR A 75 -2.29 9.62 -12.75
CA THR A 75 -1.39 8.51 -13.10
C THR A 75 0.02 8.66 -12.56
N HIS A 76 0.29 9.63 -11.68
CA HIS A 76 1.64 9.79 -11.14
C HIS A 76 1.94 8.66 -10.16
N CYS A 77 3.18 8.21 -10.20
CA CYS A 77 3.77 7.24 -9.29
C CYS A 77 4.95 7.91 -8.57
N PHE A 78 5.26 7.42 -7.37
CA PHE A 78 6.49 7.79 -6.68
C PHE A 78 7.65 6.95 -7.22
N GLU A 79 8.87 7.44 -7.00
CA GLU A 79 10.08 6.68 -7.30
C GLU A 79 10.16 5.41 -6.44
N THR A 80 10.79 4.38 -7.01
CA THR A 80 11.06 3.11 -6.32
C THR A 80 11.90 3.37 -5.08
N SER A 81 11.46 2.85 -3.94
CA SER A 81 12.15 2.98 -2.66
C SER A 81 12.60 1.64 -2.06
N ILE A 82 12.10 0.52 -2.60
CA ILE A 82 12.48 -0.83 -2.19
C ILE A 82 13.91 -1.12 -2.63
N ILE A 83 14.66 -1.87 -1.81
CA ILE A 83 16.03 -2.29 -2.13
C ILE A 83 16.10 -3.75 -2.60
N ALA A 84 17.21 -4.14 -3.21
CA ALA A 84 17.37 -5.46 -3.83
C ALA A 84 17.05 -6.63 -2.87
N HIS A 85 17.55 -6.56 -1.63
CA HIS A 85 17.35 -7.63 -0.66
C HIS A 85 15.90 -7.73 -0.16
N GLU A 86 15.15 -6.62 -0.14
CA GLU A 86 13.71 -6.64 0.14
C GLU A 86 12.91 -7.28 -1.00
N MET A 87 13.43 -7.23 -2.24
CA MET A 87 12.82 -7.87 -3.40
C MET A 87 13.02 -9.40 -3.44
N ASP A 88 13.97 -9.93 -2.67
CA ASP A 88 14.15 -11.38 -2.47
C ASP A 88 13.08 -11.98 -1.55
N LEU A 89 12.28 -11.14 -0.88
CA LEU A 89 11.17 -11.52 0.00
C LEU A 89 9.82 -11.40 -0.71
N LEU A 90 8.75 -11.88 -0.05
CA LEU A 90 7.39 -11.54 -0.48
C LEU A 90 7.15 -10.05 -0.22
N TYR A 91 7.02 -9.28 -1.30
CA TYR A 91 6.75 -7.85 -1.26
C TYR A 91 5.52 -7.49 -2.08
N VAL A 92 5.00 -6.28 -1.85
CA VAL A 92 3.89 -5.72 -2.63
C VAL A 92 4.44 -4.77 -3.69
N ARG A 93 4.18 -5.10 -4.96
CA ARG A 93 4.49 -4.20 -6.06
C ARG A 93 3.32 -3.23 -6.30
N VAL A 94 3.60 -1.93 -6.23
CA VAL A 94 2.66 -0.86 -6.61
C VAL A 94 2.88 -0.46 -8.07
N PRO A 95 1.90 0.22 -8.71
CA PRO A 95 2.11 0.80 -10.03
C PRO A 95 3.35 1.71 -10.05
N SER A 96 4.12 1.59 -11.13
CA SER A 96 5.40 2.28 -11.37
C SER A 96 5.41 2.77 -12.80
#